data_AF-A0A7W0XZ07-F1
#
_entry.id   AF-A0A7W0XZ07-F1
#
_cell.length_a   1.000
_cell.length_b   1.000
_cell.length_c   1.000
_cell.angle_alpha   90.00
_cell.angle_beta   90.00
_cell.angle_gamma   90.00
#
_symmetry.space_group_name_H-M   'P 1'
#
loop_
_entity.id
_entity.type
_entity.pdbx_description
1 polymer ?
#
loop_
_entity_poly.entity_id
_entity_poly.type
_entity_poly.pdbx_seq_one_letter_code
_entity_poly.pdbx_strand_id
1 'polypeptide(L)' 'YELLRQLIDATDDLTSTLVVAVLPPELVSDEKRGLPSYAALQLRVADEVRDRRRPNPFASLVRLEVRLEAVR' A
#
# COMPACT_ATOMS: atom_id res chain seq x y z
N TYR A 1 11.13 -5.85 0.59
CA TYR A 1 9.78 -6.25 0.14
C TYR A 1 9.18 -7.35 0.99
N GLU A 2 9.91 -8.43 1.26
CA GLU A 2 9.38 -9.54 2.06
C GLU A 2 8.95 -9.13 3.48
N LEU A 3 9.75 -8.32 4.19
CA LEU A 3 9.34 -7.78 5.50
C LEU A 3 8.08 -6.93 5.44
N LEU A 4 7.91 -6.14 4.37
CA LEU A 4 6.70 -5.33 4.20
C LEU A 4 5.47 -6.22 3.94
N ARG A 5 5.63 -7.28 3.12
CA ARG A 5 4.58 -8.28 2.90
C ARG A 5 4.19 -8.96 4.21
N GLN A 6 5.16 -9.46 4.96
CA GLN A 6 4.93 -10.13 6.25
C GLN A 6 4.26 -9.20 7.26
N LEU A 7 4.63 -7.91 7.28
CA LEU A 7 3.96 -6.92 8.11
C LEU A 7 2.49 -6.73 7.72
N ILE A 8 2.20 -6.63 6.41
CA ILE A 8 0.83 -6.52 5.89
C ILE A 8 0.01 -7.77 6.24
N ASP A 9 0.60 -8.95 6.16
CA ASP A 9 -0.09 -10.20 6.49
C ASP A 9 -0.35 -10.35 8.00
N ALA A 10 0.49 -9.74 8.83
CA ALA A 10 0.32 -9.74 10.28
C ALA A 10 -0.71 -8.71 10.78
N THR A 11 -1.25 -7.81 9.93
CA THR A 11 -2.14 -6.72 10.40
C THR A 11 -3.37 -7.22 11.13
N ASP A 12 -3.86 -8.42 10.79
CA ASP A 12 -5.04 -9.01 11.42
C ASP A 12 -4.79 -9.44 12.88
N ASP A 13 -3.52 -9.67 13.23
CA ASP A 13 -3.08 -10.05 14.59
C ASP A 13 -2.63 -8.84 15.42
N LEU A 14 -2.48 -7.66 14.80
CA LEU A 14 -1.99 -6.45 15.47
C LEU A 14 -3.16 -5.67 16.07
N THR A 15 -3.14 -5.51 17.39
CA THR A 15 -4.11 -4.64 18.09
C THR A 15 -3.54 -3.25 18.31
N SER A 16 -4.36 -2.20 18.13
CA SER A 16 -4.00 -0.80 18.45
C SER A 16 -2.70 -0.30 17.80
N THR A 17 -2.40 -0.77 16.59
CA THR A 17 -1.14 -0.46 15.89
C THR A 17 -1.39 0.43 14.67
N LEU A 18 -0.55 1.46 14.52
CA LEU A 18 -0.47 2.26 13.29
C LEU A 18 0.95 2.13 12.75
N VAL A 19 1.08 1.67 11.49
CA VAL A 19 2.36 1.68 10.78
C VAL A 19 2.27 2.58 9.57
N VAL A 20 3.25 3.47 9.43
CA VAL A 20 3.39 4.37 8.28
C VAL A 20 4.69 4.03 7.57
N ALA A 21 4.59 3.56 6.33
CA ALA A 21 5.73 3.32 5.46
C ALA A 21 5.88 4.46 4.45
N VAL A 22 6.99 5.19 4.52
CA VAL A 22 7.37 6.20 3.51
C VAL A 22 8.25 5.52 2.48
N LEU A 23 7.81 5.51 1.24
CA LEU A 23 8.44 4.75 0.16
C LEU A 23 8.79 5.68 -1.00
N PRO A 24 9.92 5.44 -1.68
CA PRO A 24 10.30 6.23 -2.84
C PRO A 24 9.32 5.99 -4.01
N PRO A 25 9.02 7.00 -4.87
CA PRO A 25 8.10 6.84 -6.00
C PRO A 25 8.49 5.69 -6.95
N GLU A 26 9.79 5.43 -7.08
CA GLU A 26 10.38 4.36 -7.89
C GLU A 26 9.88 2.98 -7.46
N LEU A 27 9.44 2.84 -6.21
CA LEU A 27 8.81 1.62 -5.73
C LEU A 27 7.56 1.25 -6.55
N VAL A 28 6.82 2.24 -7.01
CA VAL A 28 5.60 2.02 -7.80
C VAL A 28 5.88 2.05 -9.30
N SER A 29 6.83 2.90 -9.74
CA SER A 29 7.07 3.15 -11.16
C SER A 29 8.15 2.26 -11.81
N ASP A 30 9.08 1.67 -11.05
CA ASP A 30 10.11 0.78 -11.60
C ASP A 30 9.55 -0.65 -11.75
N GLU A 31 9.27 -1.08 -12.98
CA GLU A 31 8.72 -2.42 -13.23
C GLU A 31 9.69 -3.57 -12.89
N LYS A 32 11.01 -3.31 -12.91
CA LYS A 32 12.04 -4.34 -12.70
C LYS A 32 12.49 -4.45 -11.25
N ARG A 33 12.42 -3.36 -10.49
CA ARG A 33 12.93 -3.29 -9.10
C ARG A 33 11.90 -2.82 -8.08
N GLY A 34 10.73 -2.38 -8.53
CA GLY A 34 9.63 -1.92 -7.69
C GLY A 34 8.66 -3.03 -7.30
N LEU A 35 7.46 -2.65 -6.85
CA LEU A 35 6.37 -3.57 -6.49
C LEU A 35 6.04 -4.58 -7.61
N PRO A 36 6.01 -4.21 -8.90
CA PRO A 36 5.69 -5.17 -9.96
C PRO A 36 6.64 -6.36 -10.05
N SER A 37 7.91 -6.21 -9.63
CA SER A 37 8.86 -7.32 -9.61
C SER A 37 8.67 -8.27 -8.43
N TYR A 38 7.78 -7.93 -7.47
CA TYR A 38 7.48 -8.71 -6.27
C TYR A 38 5.98 -9.03 -6.18
N ALA A 39 5.56 -10.02 -6.96
CA ALA A 39 4.15 -10.37 -7.16
C ALA A 39 3.33 -10.53 -5.86
N ALA A 40 3.87 -11.19 -4.84
CA ALA A 40 3.14 -11.41 -3.59
C ALA A 40 2.81 -10.09 -2.85
N LEU A 41 3.80 -9.19 -2.75
CA LEU A 41 3.59 -7.87 -2.17
C LEU A 41 2.71 -7.00 -3.07
N GLN A 42 2.88 -7.08 -4.39
CA GLN A 42 2.05 -6.37 -5.35
C GLN A 42 0.58 -6.74 -5.20
N LEU A 43 0.26 -8.03 -5.06
CA LEU A 43 -1.12 -8.48 -4.90
C LEU A 43 -1.73 -7.94 -3.60
N ARG A 44 -1.01 -7.98 -2.48
CA ARG A 44 -1.49 -7.41 -1.20
C ARG A 44 -1.70 -5.90 -1.28
N VAL A 45 -0.77 -5.16 -1.89
CA VAL A 45 -0.92 -3.70 -2.04
C VAL A 45 -2.01 -3.35 -3.06
N ALA A 46 -2.08 -4.06 -4.17
CA ALA A 46 -3.04 -3.78 -5.22
C ALA A 46 -4.46 -4.12 -4.82
N ASP A 47 -4.70 -5.11 -3.95
CA ASP A 47 -6.05 -5.44 -3.47
C ASP A 47 -6.58 -4.37 -2.51
N GLU A 48 -5.74 -3.94 -1.58
CA GLU A 48 -6.13 -2.98 -0.53
C GLU A 48 -6.16 -1.52 -1.04
N VAL A 49 -5.32 -1.18 -2.01
CA VAL A 49 -5.04 0.22 -2.42
C VAL A 49 -5.40 0.49 -3.91
N ARG A 50 -6.11 -0.43 -4.59
CA ARG A 50 -6.36 -0.36 -6.05
C ARG A 50 -7.12 0.87 -6.50
N ASP A 51 -8.20 1.21 -5.79
CA ASP A 51 -9.12 2.24 -6.24
C ASP A 51 -8.57 3.61 -5.90
N ARG A 52 -7.92 4.23 -6.90
CA ARG A 52 -7.36 5.58 -6.83
C ARG A 52 -8.41 6.69 -6.70
N ARG A 53 -9.70 6.37 -6.82
CA ARG A 53 -10.82 7.32 -6.81
C ARG A 53 -11.81 7.09 -5.67
N ARG A 54 -11.82 5.92 -5.04
CA ARG A 54 -12.70 5.60 -3.91
C ARG A 54 -11.88 5.00 -2.76
N PRO A 55 -11.85 5.63 -1.57
CA PRO A 55 -11.28 4.99 -0.40
C PRO A 55 -12.10 3.76 -0.04
N ASN A 56 -11.43 2.65 0.29
CA ASN A 56 -12.06 1.48 0.91
C ASN A 56 -11.93 1.60 2.44
N PRO A 57 -12.99 1.95 3.19
CA PRO A 57 -12.91 2.13 4.64
C PRO A 57 -12.68 0.81 5.41
N PHE A 58 -12.78 -0.33 4.73
CA PHE A 58 -12.52 -1.67 5.29
C PHE A 58 -11.17 -2.24 4.85
N ALA A 59 -10.36 -1.49 4.10
CA ALA A 59 -9.02 -1.94 3.69
C ALA A 59 -8.03 -1.83 4.86
N SER A 60 -7.15 -2.82 4.98
CA SER A 60 -6.06 -2.84 5.95
C SER A 60 -4.93 -1.88 5.56
N LEU A 61 -4.89 -1.43 4.31
CA LEU A 61 -3.94 -0.43 3.82
C LEU A 61 -4.65 0.75 3.18
N VAL A 62 -4.20 1.96 3.55
CA VAL A 62 -4.66 3.22 2.95
C VAL A 62 -3.48 4.00 2.39
N ARG A 63 -3.65 4.60 1.21
CA ARG A 63 -2.68 5.54 0.66
C ARG A 63 -2.93 6.91 1.26
N LEU A 64 -1.94 7.45 1.98
CA LEU A 64 -2.02 8.77 2.62
C LEU A 64 -1.73 9.94 1.67
N GLU A 65 -1.89 9.76 0.35
CA GLU A 65 -1.69 10.87 -0.59
C GLU A 65 -2.92 11.75 -0.69
N VAL A 66 -2.71 13.04 -0.46
CA VAL A 66 -3.67 14.08 -0.82
C VAL A 66 -3.56 14.32 -2.32
N ARG A 67 -4.58 13.94 -3.09
CA ARG A 67 -4.76 14.54 -4.43
C ARG A 67 -5.23 15.97 -4.22
N LEU A 68 -4.34 16.94 -4.44
CA LEU A 68 -4.67 18.37 -4.47
C LEU A 68 -5.79 18.71 -5.48
N GLU A 69 -6.09 17.82 -6.42
CA GLU A 69 -7.21 17.94 -7.36
C GLU A 69 -8.59 17.83 -6.68
N ALA A 70 -8.69 17.24 -5.49
CA ALA A 70 -9.95 17.10 -4.75
C ALA A 70 -10.29 18.32 -3.87
N VAL A 71 -9.44 19.36 -3.90
CA VAL A 71 -9.63 20.64 -3.17
C VAL A 71 -10.04 21.75 -4.15
N ARG A 72 -10.72 21.41 -5.25
CA ARG A 72 -11.19 22.41 -6.22
C ARG A 72 -12.67 22.31 -6.49
#